data_AF-A0A9E3MKE2-F1
#
_entry.id   AF-A0A9E3MKE2-F1
#
_cell.length_a   1.000
_cell.length_b   1.000
_cell.length_c   1.000
_cell.angle_alpha   90.00
_cell.angle_beta   90.00
_cell.angle_gamma   90.00
#
_symmetry.space_group_name_H-M   'P 1'
#
loop_
_entity.id
_entity.type
_entity.pdbx_description
1 polymer ?
#
loop_
_entity_poly.entity_id
_entity_poly.type
_entity_poly.pdbx_seq_one_letter_code
_entity_poly.pdbx_strand_id
1 'polypeptide(L)'
;MLKKYSIEYSPRFRKHSPPEHHVFFTDDPIVCEEFVQELLEAGMALHSIKHDGAELPRVDFDRIVKIAASGIAAKRICTSLNIKTDEERHRFGFSA
;
A
#
# COMPACT_ATOMS: atom_id res chain seq x y z
N MET A 1 19.68 12.57 6.17
CA MET A 1 18.78 12.43 5.00
C MET A 1 17.37 12.71 5.48
N LEU A 2 16.65 13.66 4.85
CA LEU A 2 15.26 13.93 5.20
C LEU A 2 14.39 12.76 4.71
N LYS A 3 13.59 12.19 5.61
CA LYS A 3 12.63 11.13 5.30
C LYS A 3 11.55 11.74 4.41
N LYS A 4 11.49 11.29 3.15
CA LYS A 4 10.57 11.86 2.15
C LYS A 4 9.14 11.41 2.36
N TYR A 5 8.90 10.16 2.74
CA TYR A 5 7.57 9.62 2.96
C TYR A 5 7.32 9.35 4.45
N SER A 6 6.09 9.64 4.88
CA SER A 6 5.55 9.14 6.16
C SER A 6 4.16 8.57 5.98
N ILE A 7 3.93 7.35 6.47
CA ILE A 7 2.66 6.63 6.36
C ILE A 7 2.07 6.46 7.76
N GLU A 8 0.88 7.01 7.98
CA GLU A 8 0.14 6.87 9.23
C GLU A 8 -0.91 5.76 9.11
N TYR A 9 -0.89 4.83 10.07
CA TYR A 9 -1.77 3.67 10.06
C TYR A 9 -2.11 3.18 11.47
N SER A 10 -3.13 2.34 11.59
CA SER A 10 -3.49 1.69 12.85
C SER A 10 -4.15 0.32 12.63
N PRO A 11 -4.17 -0.57 13.64
CA PRO A 11 -5.00 -1.76 13.59
C PRO A 11 -6.48 -1.39 13.42
N ARG A 12 -7.22 -2.09 12.55
CA ARG A 12 -8.68 -2.03 12.53
C ARG A 12 -9.20 -2.86 13.71
N PHE A 13 -9.81 -2.19 14.70
CA PHE A 13 -10.48 -2.75 15.88
C PHE A 13 -9.63 -3.13 17.10
N ARG A 14 -9.73 -2.31 18.16
CA ARG A 14 -9.93 -2.78 19.54
C ARG A 14 -11.15 -2.08 20.11
N LYS A 15 -12.19 -2.83 20.48
CA LYS A 15 -13.47 -2.32 21.03
C LYS A 15 -13.33 -1.51 22.34
N HIS A 16 -12.14 -1.45 22.92
CA HIS A 16 -11.94 -0.94 24.29
C HIS A 16 -10.75 0.02 24.45
N SER A 17 -10.12 0.47 23.35
CA SER A 17 -9.03 1.45 23.43
C SER A 17 -8.96 2.29 22.16
N PRO A 18 -8.54 3.56 22.23
CA PRO A 18 -8.18 4.32 21.03
C PRO A 18 -7.18 3.50 20.21
N PRO A 19 -7.36 3.39 18.88
CA PRO A 19 -6.38 2.69 18.05
C PRO A 19 -5.02 3.37 18.21
N GLU A 20 -3.97 2.60 18.46
CA GLU A 20 -2.61 3.13 18.48
C GLU A 20 -2.24 3.56 17.06
N HIS A 21 -1.92 4.85 16.90
CA HIS A 21 -1.47 5.39 15.61
C HIS A 21 0.02 5.13 15.49
N HIS A 22 0.40 4.42 14.43
CA HIS A 22 1.77 4.16 14.07
C HIS A 22 2.16 5.00 12.86
N VAL A 23 3.44 5.37 12.78
CA VAL A 23 4.00 6.08 11.64
C VAL A 23 5.21 5.34 11.12
N PHE A 24 5.14 4.96 9.85
CA PHE A 24 6.27 4.42 9.10
C PHE A 24 6.95 5.54 8.30
N PHE A 25 8.26 5.46 8.12
CA PHE A 25 9.02 6.45 7.36
C PHE A 25 9.98 5.79 6.39
N THR A 26 10.04 6.32 5.18
CA THR A 26 11.00 5.90 4.15
C THR A 26 11.34 7.07 3.24
N ASP A 27 12.49 7.05 2.59
CA ASP A 27 12.83 7.95 1.48
C ASP A 27 12.76 7.25 0.11
N ASP A 28 12.56 5.93 0.10
CA ASP A 28 12.39 5.11 -1.09
C ASP A 28 10.90 4.98 -1.47
N PRO A 29 10.50 5.43 -2.68
CA PRO A 29 9.13 5.30 -3.16
C PRO A 29 8.68 3.84 -3.34
N ILE A 30 9.57 2.92 -3.68
CA ILE A 30 9.23 1.50 -3.83
C ILE A 30 8.88 0.91 -2.45
N VAL A 31 9.71 1.18 -1.44
CA VAL A 31 9.44 0.74 -0.06
C VAL A 31 8.13 1.35 0.47
N CYS A 32 7.80 2.58 0.06
CA CYS A 32 6.51 3.20 0.39
C CYS A 32 5.33 2.38 -0.16
N GLU A 33 5.40 1.98 -1.43
CA GLU A 33 4.36 1.17 -2.08
C GLU A 33 4.28 -0.24 -1.48
N GLU A 34 5.41 -0.90 -1.26
CA GLU A 34 5.48 -2.23 -0.63
C GLU A 34 4.86 -2.21 0.77
N PHE A 35 5.17 -1.19 1.57
CA PHE A 35 4.60 -1.06 2.91
C PHE A 35 3.08 -0.82 2.86
N VAL A 36 2.58 -0.02 1.92
CA VAL A 36 1.12 0.13 1.73
C VAL A 36 0.49 -1.21 1.35
N GLN A 37 1.15 -2.00 0.51
CA GLN A 37 0.70 -3.36 0.18
C GLN A 37 0.61 -4.25 1.44
N GLU A 38 1.63 -4.25 2.30
CA GLU A 38 1.62 -5.01 3.56
C GLU A 38 0.45 -4.59 4.46
N LEU A 39 0.20 -3.29 4.60
CA LEU A 39 -0.92 -2.77 5.38
C LEU A 39 -2.28 -3.22 4.82
N LEU A 40 -2.44 -3.23 3.50
CA LEU A 40 -3.65 -3.71 2.84
C LEU A 40 -3.85 -5.22 3.04
N GLU A 41 -2.78 -6.02 2.92
CA GLU A 41 -2.84 -7.46 3.15
C GLU A 41 -3.16 -7.80 4.61
N ALA A 42 -2.63 -7.03 5.56
CA ALA A 42 -2.89 -7.18 6.99
C ALA A 42 -4.24 -6.58 7.44
N GLY A 43 -4.98 -5.91 6.54
CA GLY A 43 -6.28 -5.31 6.86
C GLY A 43 -6.19 -4.10 7.81
N MET A 44 -5.06 -3.40 7.79
CA MET A 44 -4.83 -2.22 8.64
C MET A 44 -5.63 -1.01 8.15
N ALA A 45 -5.89 -0.06 9.04
CA ALA A 45 -6.44 1.24 8.67
C ALA A 45 -5.29 2.13 8.21
N LEU A 46 -5.34 2.58 6.95
CA LEU A 46 -4.45 3.58 6.39
C LEU A 46 -5.10 4.97 6.57
N HIS A 47 -4.41 5.90 7.21
CA HIS A 47 -4.95 7.22 7.56
C HIS A 47 -4.41 8.32 6.66
N SER A 48 -3.09 8.41 6.51
CA SER A 48 -2.43 9.43 5.69
C SER A 48 -1.11 8.94 5.10
N ILE A 49 -0.76 9.46 3.92
CA ILE A 49 0.59 9.35 3.35
C ILE A 49 1.06 10.78 3.09
N LYS A 50 2.22 11.14 3.62
CA LYS A 50 2.85 12.46 3.41
C LYS A 50 4.11 12.31 2.59
N HIS A 51 4.37 13.27 1.71
CA HIS A 51 5.61 13.43 0.97
C HIS A 51 6.25 14.79 1.29
N ASP A 52 7.52 14.79 1.66
CA ASP A 52 8.27 15.97 2.12
C ASP A 52 7.54 16.77 3.22
N GLY A 53 6.86 16.06 4.12
CA GLY A 53 6.11 16.64 5.23
C GLY A 53 4.72 17.19 4.86
N ALA A 54 4.34 17.20 3.58
CA ALA A 54 3.02 17.58 3.11
C ALA A 54 2.14 16.35 2.85
N GLU A 55 0.85 16.41 3.17
CA GLU A 55 -0.08 15.35 2.79
C GLU A 55 -0.13 15.20 1.27
N LEU A 56 -0.11 13.95 0.79
CA LEU A 56 -0.26 13.69 -0.63
C LEU A 56 -1.63 14.17 -1.11
N PRO A 57 -1.70 14.76 -2.31
CA PRO A 57 -2.98 14.99 -2.98
C PRO A 57 -3.77 13.68 -3.05
N ARG A 58 -5.09 13.76 -2.90
CA ARG A 58 -5.97 12.59 -2.90
C ARG A 58 -5.77 11.69 -4.13
N VAL A 59 -5.53 12.29 -5.30
CA VAL A 59 -5.26 11.55 -6.54
C VAL A 59 -4.00 10.70 -6.44
N ASP A 60 -2.94 11.21 -5.82
CA ASP A 60 -1.67 10.50 -5.65
C ASP A 60 -1.77 9.44 -4.55
N PHE A 61 -2.49 9.74 -3.47
CA PHE A 61 -2.82 8.75 -2.44
C PHE A 61 -3.59 7.56 -3.05
N ASP A 62 -4.68 7.83 -3.78
CA ASP A 62 -5.51 6.80 -4.41
C ASP A 62 -4.70 6.00 -5.44
N ARG A 63 -3.74 6.64 -6.12
CA ARG A 63 -2.82 5.99 -7.05
C ARG A 63 -1.90 4.98 -6.35
N ILE A 64 -1.27 5.36 -5.23
CA ILE A 64 -0.42 4.44 -4.45
C ILE A 64 -1.24 3.25 -3.96
N VAL A 65 -2.42 3.49 -3.39
CA VAL A 65 -3.32 2.43 -2.92
C VAL A 65 -3.74 1.51 -4.06
N LYS A 66 -4.03 2.06 -5.24
CA LYS A 66 -4.37 1.26 -6.43
C LYS A 66 -3.20 0.40 -6.89
N ILE A 67 -1.98 0.93 -6.95
CA ILE A 67 -0.78 0.18 -7.34
C ILE A 67 -0.56 -0.99 -6.37
N ALA A 68 -0.58 -0.72 -5.06
CA ALA A 68 -0.44 -1.73 -4.02
C ALA A 68 -1.53 -2.82 -4.13
N ALA A 69 -2.81 -2.43 -4.26
CA ALA A 69 -3.92 -3.37 -4.41
C ALA A 69 -3.80 -4.23 -5.68
N SER A 70 -3.39 -3.63 -6.79
CA SER A 70 -3.13 -4.34 -8.04
C SER A 70 -1.98 -5.33 -7.91
N GLY A 71 -0.89 -4.97 -7.22
CA GLY A 71 0.23 -5.88 -6.93
C GLY A 71 -0.21 -7.12 -6.13
N ILE A 72 -1.06 -6.93 -5.12
CA ILE A 72 -1.66 -8.03 -4.34
C ILE A 72 -2.49 -8.94 -5.24
N ALA A 73 -3.38 -8.36 -6.05
CA ALA A 73 -4.25 -9.11 -6.95
C ALA A 73 -3.43 -9.91 -7.98
N ALA A 74 -2.46 -9.26 -8.64
CA ALA A 74 -1.58 -9.89 -9.61
C ALA A 74 -0.82 -11.07 -9.01
N LYS A 75 -0.20 -10.89 -7.83
CA LYS A 75 0.52 -11.95 -7.11
C LYS A 75 -0.40 -13.14 -6.82
N ARG A 76 -1.59 -12.88 -6.28
CA ARG A 76 -2.57 -13.94 -5.94
C ARG A 76 -3.06 -14.69 -7.18
N ILE A 77 -3.30 -13.99 -8.29
CA ILE A 77 -3.72 -14.62 -9.56
C ILE A 77 -2.59 -15.47 -10.13
N CYS A 78 -1.36 -14.94 -10.21
CA CYS A 78 -0.20 -15.67 -10.69
C CYS A 78 0.01 -16.96 -9.90
N THR A 79 -0.04 -16.87 -8.56
CA THR A 79 0.07 -18.05 -7.69
C THR A 79 -1.09 -19.02 -7.86
N SER A 80 -2.34 -18.55 -7.94
CA SER A 80 -3.52 -19.43 -7.99
C SER A 80 -3.65 -20.17 -9.33
N LEU A 81 -3.27 -19.52 -10.44
CA LEU A 81 -3.36 -20.09 -11.78
C LEU A 81 -2.04 -20.68 -12.28
N ASN A 82 -0.96 -20.56 -11.50
CA ASN A 82 0.39 -20.95 -11.88
C ASN A 82 0.83 -20.32 -13.23
N ILE A 83 0.57 -19.02 -13.39
CA ILE A 83 0.91 -18.24 -14.58
C ILE A 83 1.97 -17.18 -14.26
N LYS A 84 2.63 -16.67 -15.29
CA LYS A 84 3.60 -15.57 -15.17
C LYS A 84 2.89 -14.21 -15.14
N THR A 85 3.56 -13.21 -14.59
CA THR A 85 3.10 -11.81 -14.51
C THR A 85 2.69 -11.24 -15.87
N ASP A 86 3.42 -11.57 -16.95
CA ASP A 86 3.08 -11.11 -18.31
C ASP A 86 1.72 -11.64 -18.78
N GLU A 87 1.42 -12.89 -18.46
CA GLU A 87 0.15 -13.52 -18.82
C GLU A 87 -1.00 -12.98 -17.95
N GLU A 88 -0.75 -12.75 -16.66
CA GLU A 88 -1.70 -12.07 -15.77
C GLU A 88 -2.04 -10.68 -16.31
N ARG A 89 -1.01 -9.88 -16.65
CA ARG A 89 -1.19 -8.54 -17.23
C ARG A 89 -2.02 -8.58 -18.49
N HIS A 90 -1.76 -9.54 -19.38
CA HIS A 90 -2.50 -9.68 -20.63
C HIS A 90 -3.97 -10.07 -20.40
N ARG A 91 -4.25 -10.96 -19.45
CA ARG A 91 -5.59 -11.53 -19.22
C ARG A 91 -6.47 -10.70 -18.30
N PHE A 92 -5.89 -10.06 -17.29
CA PHE A 92 -6.60 -9.44 -16.16
C PHE A 92 -6.18 -7.99 -15.91
N GLY A 93 -4.97 -7.60 -16.30
CA GLY A 93 -4.54 -6.20 -16.30
C GLY A 93 -4.25 -5.61 -14.91
N PHE A 94 -3.90 -6.43 -13.91
CA PHE A 94 -3.51 -5.90 -12.60
C PHE A 94 -2.04 -5.46 -12.55
N SER A 95 -1.10 -6.22 -13.15
CA SER A 95 0.29 -5.77 -13.22
C SER A 95 0.44 -4.58 -14.17
N ALA A 96 0.65 -3.37 -13.63
CA ALA A 96 0.91 -2.15 -14.40
C ALA A 96 2.40 -1.96 -14.68
#